data_AF-A0A7D5K7S0-F1
#
_entry.id   AF-A0A7D5K7S0-F1
#
_cell.length_a   1.000
_cell.length_b   1.000
_cell.length_c   1.000
_cell.angle_alpha   90.00
_cell.angle_beta   90.00
_cell.angle_gamma   90.00
#
_symmetry.space_group_name_H-M   'P 1'
#
loop_
_entity.id
_entity.type
_entity.pdbx_description
1 polymer ?
#
loop_
_entity_poly.entity_id
_entity_poly.type
_entity_poly.pdbx_seq_one_letter_code
_entity_poly.pdbx_strand_id
1 'polypeptide(L)' 'MLRRPHECVRCGGTIRPGEEYGAVDVLDPQGDLRVLLCRPCAADHRAFLDGELL' A
#
# COMPACT_ATOMS: atom_id res chain seq x y z
N MET A 1 -15.93 13.56 -11.90
CA MET A 1 -15.05 12.49 -11.37
C MET A 1 -13.79 13.11 -10.80
N LEU A 2 -13.71 13.30 -9.48
CA LEU A 2 -12.51 13.82 -8.82
C LEU A 2 -11.57 12.63 -8.56
N ARG A 3 -10.72 12.32 -9.54
CA ARG A 3 -9.63 11.36 -9.34
C ARG A 3 -8.56 12.06 -8.49
N ARG A 4 -8.73 12.05 -7.16
CA ARG A 4 -7.78 12.70 -6.24
C ARG A 4 -6.54 11.81 -6.10
N PRO A 5 -5.33 12.41 -6.13
CA PRO A 5 -4.12 11.69 -5.75
C PRO A 5 -4.23 11.19 -4.30
N HIS A 6 -3.63 10.04 -4.02
CA HIS A 6 -3.50 9.48 -2.68
C HIS A 6 -2.05 9.50 -2.25
N GLU A 7 -1.78 9.50 -0.94
CA GLU A 7 -0.42 9.36 -0.42
C GLU A 7 -0.22 7.92 0.07
N CYS A 8 0.92 7.34 -0.27
CA CYS A 8 1.36 6.06 0.28
C CYS A 8 1.54 6.22 1.79
N VAL A 9 0.82 5.43 2.59
CA VAL A 9 0.90 5.56 4.06
C VAL A 9 2.30 5.26 4.62
N ARG A 10 3.12 4.50 3.89
CA ARG A 10 4.47 4.10 4.33
C ARG A 10 5.54 5.14 4.02
N CYS A 11 5.56 5.71 2.82
CA CYS A 11 6.64 6.59 2.36
C CYS A 11 6.19 8.01 2.03
N GLY A 12 4.90 8.33 2.10
CA GLY A 12 4.32 9.63 1.73
C GLY A 12 4.29 9.90 0.22
N GLY A 13 4.78 8.98 -0.61
CA GLY A 13 4.81 9.15 -2.06
C GLY A 13 3.41 9.27 -2.66
N THR A 14 3.22 10.19 -3.60
CA THR A 14 1.94 10.39 -4.29
C THR A 14 1.65 9.23 -5.25
N ILE A 15 0.51 8.59 -5.06
CA ILE A 15 -0.10 7.60 -5.94
C ILE A 15 -1.09 8.35 -6.83
N ARG A 16 -0.80 8.42 -8.14
CA ARG A 16 -1.70 9.07 -9.08
C ARG A 16 -2.78 8.09 -9.59
N PRO A 17 -3.96 8.60 -9.92
CA PRO A 17 -5.02 7.80 -10.51
C PRO A 17 -4.59 7.13 -11.82
N GLY A 18 -4.67 5.80 -11.88
CA GLY A 18 -4.28 5.00 -13.04
C GLY A 18 -2.84 4.45 -12.98
N GLU A 19 -2.06 4.80 -11.95
CA GLU A 19 -0.81 4.09 -11.64
C GLU A 19 -1.13 2.73 -10.98
N GLU A 20 -0.24 1.75 -11.14
CA GLU A 20 -0.32 0.49 -10.39
C GLU A 20 -0.01 0.77 -8.91
N TYR A 21 -0.89 0.31 -8.01
CA TYR A 21 -0.72 0.45 -6.56
C TYR A 21 -1.01 -0.87 -5.85
N GLY A 22 -0.44 -1.04 -4.66
CA GLY A 22 -0.82 -2.13 -3.76
C GLY A 22 -1.89 -1.64 -2.79
N ALA A 23 -3.09 -2.19 -2.88
CA ALA A 23 -4.06 -2.07 -1.79
C ALA A 23 -3.71 -3.15 -0.77
N VAL A 24 -3.39 -2.75 0.45
CA VAL A 24 -3.19 -3.69 1.55
C VAL A 24 -4.40 -3.58 2.46
N ASP A 25 -5.17 -4.66 2.50
CA ASP A 25 -6.18 -4.89 3.53
C ASP A 25 -5.41 -5.44 4.74
N VAL A 26 -4.92 -4.55 5.61
CA VAL A 26 -4.31 -5.01 6.86
C VAL A 26 -5.47 -5.25 7.81
N LEU A 27 -5.86 -6.52 7.97
CA LEU A 27 -6.67 -6.90 9.11
C LEU A 27 -5.79 -6.66 10.34
N ASP A 28 -5.94 -5.50 10.98
CA ASP A 28 -5.64 -5.41 12.40
C ASP A 28 -6.49 -6.46 13.15
N PRO A 29 -6.25 -6.73 14.45
CA PRO A 29 -7.05 -7.71 15.18
C PRO A 29 -8.58 -7.46 15.12
N GLN A 30 -9.01 -6.28 14.67
CA GLN A 30 -10.38 -5.82 14.52
C GLN A 30 -10.89 -5.91 13.07
N GLY A 31 -10.00 -6.05 12.09
CA GLY A 31 -10.29 -6.20 10.67
C GLY A 31 -10.55 -4.91 9.89
N ASP A 32 -10.17 -3.73 10.42
CA ASP A 32 -10.74 -2.45 9.96
C ASP A 32 -9.81 -1.57 9.10
N LEU A 33 -8.54 -1.93 8.91
CA LEU A 33 -7.57 -1.01 8.29
C LEU A 33 -7.31 -1.27 6.80
N ARG A 34 -7.98 -0.48 5.94
CA ARG A 34 -7.67 -0.38 4.50
C ARG A 34 -6.65 0.72 4.24
N VAL A 35 -5.42 0.35 3.88
CA VAL A 35 -4.36 1.32 3.50
C VAL A 35 -3.92 1.15 2.05
N LEU A 36 -3.52 2.27 1.44
CA LEU A 36 -2.93 2.29 0.10
C LEU A 36 -1.41 2.43 0.21
N LEU A 37 -0.70 1.51 -0.45
CA LEU A 37 0.74 1.55 -0.64
C LEU A 37 1.08 1.78 -2.11
N CYS A 38 2.13 2.55 -2.37
CA CYS A 38 2.71 2.59 -3.72
C CYS A 38 3.29 1.21 -4.07
N ARG A 39 3.43 0.92 -5.36
CA ARG A 39 3.92 -0.38 -5.84
C ARG A 39 5.24 -0.84 -5.19
N PRO A 40 6.28 0.00 -5.00
CA PRO A 40 7.50 -0.40 -4.30
C PRO A 40 7.24 -0.83 -2.85
N CYS A 41 6.53 0.00 -2.08
CA CYS A 41 6.24 -0.31 -0.68
C CYS A 41 5.37 -1.55 -0.50
N ALA A 42 4.48 -1.82 -1.47
CA ALA A 42 3.69 -3.04 -1.51
C ALA A 42 4.55 -4.28 -1.81
N ALA A 43 5.50 -4.18 -2.74
CA ALA A 43 6.45 -5.26 -3.03
C ALA A 43 7.34 -5.58 -1.82
N ASP A 44 7.89 -4.55 -1.16
CA ASP A 44 8.68 -4.73 0.07
C ASP A 44 7.87 -5.38 1.18
N HIS A 45 6.60 -4.98 1.34
CA HIS A 45 5.71 -5.56 2.34
C HIS A 45 5.41 -7.03 2.03
N ARG A 46 5.20 -7.38 0.76
CA ARG A 46 5.00 -8.76 0.33
C ARG A 46 6.24 -9.62 0.58
N ALA A 47 7.43 -9.14 0.22
CA ALA A 47 8.69 -9.84 0.48
C ALA A 47 8.92 -10.09 1.97
N PHE A 48 8.55 -9.13 2.83
CA PHE A 48 8.62 -9.31 4.28
C PHE A 48 7.67 -10.42 4.77
N LEU A 49 6.42 -10.43 4.31
CA LEU A 49 5.45 -11.47 4.69
C LEU A 49 5.83 -12.86 4.19
N ASP A 50 6.47 -12.93 3.01
CA ASP A 50 6.96 -14.17 2.42
C ASP A 50 8.30 -14.63 3.06
N GLY A 51 8.89 -13.83 3.96
CA GLY A 51 10.13 -14.15 4.67
C GLY A 51 11.41 -13.97 3.83
N GLU A 52 11.34 -13.18 2.75
CA GLU A 52 12.42 -12.99 1.78
C GLU A 52 13.34 -11.79 2.10
N LEU A 53 12.93 -10.92 3.03
CA LEU A 53 13.77 -9.82 3.55
C LEU A 53 14.47 -10.26 4.85
N LEU A 54 15.76 -10.60 4.75
CA LEU A 54 16.71 -10.78 5.87
C LEU A 54 17.60 -9.55 6.03
#